data_AF-A0A8T7HYJ7-F1
#
_entry.id   AF-A0A8T7HYJ7-F1
#
_cell.length_a   1.000
_cell.length_b   1.000
_cell.length_c   1.000
_cell.angle_alpha   90.00
_cell.angle_beta   90.00
_cell.angle_gamma   90.00
#
_symmetry.space_group_name_H-M   'P 1'
#
loop_
_entity.id
_entity.type
_entity.pdbx_description
1 polymer ?
#
loop_
_entity_poly.entity_id
_entity_poly.type
_entity_poly.pdbx_seq_one_letter_code
_entity_poly.pdbx_strand_id
1 'polypeptide(L)'
;MKASLLLITASLTFAAAGITVEAKPKSSSQEAVVKIQEHDEREMSDRDFDRYMRETGYDYRSHHKANKKLRQRVRQLERAVRQLQRAVYQLEEISDNRHRWQPPKVYSCIIETKMDGTFYGEGHSLIAARAAAKNACEKSTSSFWCREEVECDSNV
;
A
#
# COMPACT_ATOMS: atom_id res chain seq x y z
N MET A 1 -52.97 -38.05 -56.90
CA MET A 1 -52.37 -36.91 -56.18
C MET A 1 -51.92 -37.40 -54.80
N LYS A 2 -50.62 -37.64 -54.60
CA LYS A 2 -50.05 -38.05 -53.30
C LYS A 2 -48.95 -37.04 -52.95
N ALA A 3 -49.16 -36.29 -51.88
CA ALA A 3 -48.19 -35.32 -51.36
C ALA A 3 -47.08 -36.06 -50.61
N SER A 4 -45.83 -35.91 -51.07
CA SER A 4 -44.65 -36.34 -50.34
C SER A 4 -44.18 -35.17 -49.46
N LEU A 5 -44.34 -35.31 -48.15
CA LEU A 5 -43.78 -34.41 -47.14
C LEU A 5 -42.35 -34.87 -46.83
N LEU A 6 -41.36 -34.16 -47.36
CA LEU A 6 -39.95 -34.29 -47.01
C LEU A 6 -39.71 -33.60 -45.65
N LEU A 7 -39.52 -34.38 -44.59
CA LEU A 7 -39.00 -33.88 -43.32
C LEU A 7 -37.47 -33.77 -43.42
N ILE A 8 -36.98 -32.53 -43.47
CA ILE A 8 -35.56 -32.20 -43.43
C ILE A 8 -35.11 -32.34 -41.97
N THR A 9 -34.35 -33.40 -41.68
CA THR A 9 -33.64 -33.54 -40.40
C THR A 9 -32.36 -32.72 -40.45
N ALA A 10 -32.32 -31.60 -39.74
CA ALA A 10 -31.11 -30.82 -39.53
C ALA A 10 -30.27 -31.48 -38.41
N SER A 11 -29.21 -32.20 -38.79
CA SER A 11 -28.17 -32.63 -37.86
C SER A 11 -27.11 -31.54 -37.73
N LEU A 12 -27.08 -30.83 -36.60
CA LEU A 12 -25.94 -30.00 -36.22
C LEU A 12 -24.87 -30.88 -35.58
N THR A 13 -23.80 -31.16 -36.30
CA THR A 13 -22.61 -31.82 -35.76
C THR A 13 -21.63 -30.76 -35.24
N PHE A 14 -21.61 -30.55 -33.93
CA PHE A 14 -20.51 -29.87 -33.26
C PHE A 14 -19.44 -30.92 -32.94
N ALA A 15 -18.32 -30.88 -33.66
CA ALA A 15 -17.15 -31.71 -33.39
C ALA A 15 -16.26 -31.02 -32.34
N ALA A 16 -16.71 -31.02 -31.08
CA ALA A 16 -15.87 -30.86 -29.90
C ALA A 16 -16.66 -31.43 -28.71
N ALA A 17 -16.16 -32.54 -28.15
CA ALA A 17 -16.83 -33.43 -27.20
C ALA A 17 -18.05 -34.16 -27.79
N GLY A 18 -17.92 -35.48 -27.93
CA GLY A 18 -18.94 -36.38 -28.47
C GLY A 18 -20.18 -36.45 -27.57
N ILE A 19 -21.08 -35.50 -27.72
CA ILE A 19 -22.42 -35.53 -27.14
C ILE A 19 -23.40 -35.79 -28.27
N THR A 20 -23.87 -37.03 -28.39
CA THR A 20 -24.99 -37.37 -29.28
C THR A 20 -26.28 -37.28 -28.48
N VAL A 21 -27.09 -36.26 -28.75
CA VAL A 21 -28.43 -36.11 -28.16
C VAL A 21 -29.46 -36.68 -29.14
N GLU A 22 -29.95 -37.90 -28.89
CA GLU A 22 -31.13 -38.41 -29.58
C GLU A 22 -32.40 -37.89 -28.90
N ALA A 23 -33.02 -36.86 -29.48
CA ALA A 23 -34.33 -36.39 -29.06
C ALA A 23 -35.43 -37.21 -29.76
N LYS A 24 -36.03 -38.16 -29.03
CA LYS A 24 -37.23 -38.88 -29.49
C LYS A 24 -38.47 -38.22 -28.87
N PRO A 25 -39.39 -37.62 -29.65
CA PRO A 25 -40.56 -36.99 -29.07
C PRO A 25 -41.64 -38.06 -28.88
N LYS A 26 -41.91 -38.46 -27.64
CA LYS A 26 -43.22 -39.01 -27.29
C LYS A 26 -43.73 -38.41 -25.98
N SER A 27 -44.99 -38.01 -26.11
CA SER A 27 -45.89 -37.40 -25.16
C SER A 27 -45.98 -38.08 -23.80
N SER A 28 -46.46 -37.27 -22.84
CA SER A 28 -46.94 -37.60 -21.50
C SER A 28 -45.88 -37.93 -20.45
N SER A 29 -45.66 -36.93 -19.59
CA SER A 29 -45.43 -37.07 -18.15
C SER A 29 -44.48 -38.19 -17.73
N GLN A 30 -43.19 -37.99 -17.92
CA GLN A 30 -42.17 -38.64 -17.09
C GLN A 30 -40.84 -37.91 -17.21
N GLU A 31 -40.29 -37.63 -16.04
CA GLU A 31 -38.98 -37.09 -15.72
C GLU A 31 -37.91 -37.48 -16.75
N ALA A 32 -37.23 -36.48 -17.32
CA ALA A 32 -36.12 -36.72 -18.24
C ALA A 32 -34.93 -37.28 -17.45
N VAL A 33 -34.87 -38.61 -17.32
CA VAL A 33 -33.72 -39.30 -16.74
C VAL A 33 -32.56 -39.19 -17.73
N VAL A 34 -31.71 -38.18 -17.55
CA VAL A 34 -30.43 -38.05 -18.24
C VAL A 34 -29.53 -39.18 -17.76
N LYS A 35 -29.45 -40.26 -18.53
CA LYS A 35 -28.47 -41.32 -18.30
C LYS A 35 -27.10 -40.78 -18.73
N ILE A 36 -26.31 -40.32 -17.77
CA ILE A 36 -24.90 -40.06 -17.98
C ILE A 36 -24.24 -41.45 -18.09
N GLN A 37 -23.84 -41.83 -19.31
CA GLN A 37 -22.95 -42.98 -19.48
C GLN A 37 -21.56 -42.54 -19.07
N GLU A 38 -21.10 -42.99 -17.91
CA GLU A 38 -19.68 -42.95 -17.56
C GLU A 38 -18.96 -43.85 -18.57
N HIS A 39 -18.32 -43.22 -19.54
CA HIS A 39 -17.34 -43.90 -20.38
C HIS A 39 -16.20 -44.35 -19.46
N ASP A 40 -15.81 -45.63 -19.56
CA ASP A 40 -14.68 -46.24 -18.85
C ASP A 40 -13.57 -45.21 -18.60
N GLU A 41 -13.24 -44.98 -17.32
CA GLU A 41 -12.07 -44.22 -16.88
C GLU A 41 -10.80 -44.94 -17.32
N ARG A 42 -10.54 -44.98 -18.62
CA ARG A 42 -9.21 -45.31 -19.12
C ARG A 42 -8.34 -44.16 -18.66
N GLU A 43 -7.52 -44.42 -17.65
CA GLU A 43 -6.46 -43.54 -17.22
C GLU A 43 -5.73 -43.04 -18.46
N MET A 44 -5.93 -41.76 -18.76
CA MET A 44 -5.29 -41.14 -19.91
C MET A 44 -3.78 -41.18 -19.64
N SER A 45 -3.05 -41.91 -20.47
CA SER A 45 -1.60 -42.02 -20.28
C SER A 45 -0.95 -40.63 -20.39
N ASP A 46 0.14 -40.40 -19.67
CA ASP A 46 0.89 -39.13 -19.73
C ASP A 46 1.24 -38.73 -21.18
N ARG A 47 1.44 -39.71 -22.07
CA ARG A 47 1.72 -39.49 -23.49
C ARG A 47 0.49 -39.02 -24.27
N ASP A 48 -0.69 -39.56 -23.96
CA ASP A 48 -1.94 -39.16 -24.60
C ASP A 48 -2.38 -37.79 -24.09
N PHE A 49 -2.15 -37.51 -22.81
CA PHE A 49 -2.34 -36.18 -22.23
C PHE A 49 -1.43 -35.15 -22.93
N ASP A 50 -0.12 -35.41 -23.06
CA ASP A 50 0.80 -34.52 -23.76
C ASP A 50 0.41 -34.29 -25.23
N ARG A 51 -0.10 -35.32 -25.92
CA ARG A 51 -0.61 -35.20 -27.30
C ARG A 51 -1.86 -34.33 -27.35
N TYR A 52 -2.82 -34.60 -26.49
CA TYR A 52 -4.06 -33.84 -26.37
C TYR A 52 -3.79 -32.35 -26.08
N MET A 53 -2.84 -32.06 -25.19
CA MET A 53 -2.48 -30.68 -24.84
C MET A 53 -1.80 -29.94 -26.02
N ARG A 54 -1.06 -30.64 -26.89
CA ARG A 54 -0.50 -30.05 -28.12
C ARG A 54 -1.59 -29.79 -29.17
N GLU A 55 -2.52 -30.72 -29.35
CA GLU A 55 -3.62 -30.59 -30.31
C GLU A 55 -4.61 -29.48 -29.93
N THR A 56 -4.90 -29.32 -28.64
CA THR A 56 -5.72 -28.23 -28.11
C THR A 56 -4.98 -26.89 -28.06
N GLY A 57 -3.67 -26.86 -28.36
CA GLY A 57 -2.85 -25.66 -28.37
C GLY A 57 -2.54 -25.09 -26.98
N TYR A 58 -2.79 -25.84 -25.90
CA TYR A 58 -2.57 -25.40 -24.53
C TYR A 58 -1.23 -25.93 -23.98
N ASP A 59 -0.19 -25.09 -23.99
CA ASP A 59 1.10 -25.48 -23.40
C ASP A 59 1.06 -25.36 -21.87
N TYR A 60 0.67 -26.44 -21.20
CA TYR A 60 0.63 -26.53 -19.74
C TYR A 60 1.97 -26.18 -19.09
N ARG A 61 3.11 -26.57 -19.69
CA ARG A 61 4.45 -26.30 -19.13
C ARG A 61 4.77 -24.81 -19.19
N SER A 62 4.43 -24.13 -20.29
CA SER A 62 4.57 -22.68 -20.41
C SER A 62 3.68 -21.95 -19.41
N HIS A 63 2.40 -22.31 -19.32
CA HIS A 63 1.47 -21.71 -18.36
C HIS A 63 1.88 -21.95 -16.91
N HIS A 64 2.36 -23.14 -16.58
CA HIS A 64 2.84 -23.46 -15.25
C HIS A 64 4.06 -22.60 -14.87
N LYS A 65 5.03 -22.44 -15.78
CA LYS A 65 6.19 -21.56 -15.59
C LYS A 65 5.78 -20.10 -15.44
N ALA A 66 4.87 -19.62 -16.28
CA ALA A 66 4.34 -18.26 -16.22
C ALA A 66 3.62 -18.00 -14.89
N ASN A 67 2.77 -18.92 -14.44
CA ASN A 67 2.09 -18.84 -13.15
C ASN A 67 3.06 -18.86 -11.96
N LYS A 68 4.11 -19.69 -12.02
CA LYS A 68 5.16 -19.69 -10.99
C LYS A 68 5.85 -18.32 -10.91
N LYS A 69 6.21 -17.73 -12.05
CA LYS A 69 6.83 -16.40 -12.14
C LYS A 69 5.89 -15.30 -11.64
N LEU A 70 4.60 -15.38 -11.98
CA LEU A 70 3.58 -14.44 -11.50
C LEU A 70 3.45 -14.50 -9.98
N ARG A 71 3.33 -15.70 -9.40
CA ARG A 71 3.28 -15.89 -7.94
C ARG A 71 4.51 -15.34 -7.23
N GLN A 72 5.70 -15.49 -7.83
CA GLN A 72 6.93 -14.90 -7.29
C GLN A 72 6.88 -13.37 -7.29
N ARG A 73 6.43 -12.76 -8.38
CA ARG A 73 6.27 -11.29 -8.48
C ARG A 73 5.27 -10.75 -7.46
N VAL A 74 4.13 -11.43 -7.29
CA VAL A 74 3.13 -11.05 -6.28
C VAL A 74 3.75 -11.08 -4.88
N ARG A 75 4.48 -12.14 -4.52
CA ARG A 75 5.18 -12.22 -3.22
C ARG A 75 6.21 -11.10 -3.03
N GLN A 76 6.90 -10.69 -4.10
CA GLN A 76 7.85 -9.58 -4.03
C GLN A 76 7.13 -8.25 -3.79
N LEU A 77 6.03 -8.00 -4.50
CA LEU A 77 5.22 -6.80 -4.32
C LEU A 77 4.61 -6.72 -2.92
N GLU A 78 4.06 -7.82 -2.40
CA GLU A 78 3.53 -7.90 -1.04
C GLU A 78 4.59 -7.59 0.04
N ARG A 79 5.85 -7.94 -0.21
CA ARG A 79 6.96 -7.59 0.70
C ARG A 79 7.30 -6.11 0.59
N ALA A 80 7.38 -5.56 -0.62
CA ALA A 80 7.66 -4.15 -0.85
C ALA A 80 6.57 -3.24 -0.23
N VAL A 81 5.30 -3.59 -0.41
CA VAL A 81 4.17 -2.86 0.18
C VAL A 81 4.27 -2.87 1.71
N ARG A 82 4.54 -4.03 2.33
CA ARG A 82 4.74 -4.11 3.78
C ARG A 82 5.91 -3.27 4.28
N GLN A 83 6.99 -3.18 3.52
CA GLN A 83 8.14 -2.31 3.85
C GLN A 83 7.75 -0.83 3.78
N LEU A 84 7.04 -0.41 2.72
CA LEU A 84 6.56 0.96 2.58
C LEU A 84 5.59 1.35 3.70
N GLN A 85 4.63 0.48 4.02
CA GLN A 85 3.69 0.73 5.11
C GLN A 85 4.40 0.93 6.46
N ARG A 86 5.43 0.12 6.75
CA ARG A 86 6.25 0.30 7.97
C ARG A 86 7.01 1.62 7.96
N ALA A 87 7.59 2.00 6.82
CA ALA A 87 8.32 3.26 6.69
C ALA A 87 7.39 4.47 6.87
N VAL A 88 6.19 4.43 6.28
CA VAL A 88 5.17 5.47 6.45
C VAL A 88 4.78 5.59 7.93
N TYR A 89 4.46 4.47 8.58
CA TYR A 89 4.10 4.48 10.01
C TYR A 89 5.20 5.08 10.89
N GLN A 90 6.46 4.74 10.64
CA GLN A 90 7.61 5.32 11.37
C GLN A 90 7.75 6.83 11.13
N LEU A 91 7.53 7.27 9.89
CA LEU A 91 7.60 8.69 9.55
C LEU A 91 6.44 9.48 10.17
N GLU A 92 5.25 8.90 10.20
CA GLU A 92 4.08 9.46 10.87
C GLU A 92 4.35 9.61 12.37
N GLU A 93 4.87 8.58 13.04
CA GLU A 93 5.26 8.62 14.46
C GLU A 93 6.30 9.72 14.76
N ILE A 94 7.28 9.89 13.88
CA ILE A 94 8.27 10.97 13.99
C ILE A 94 7.60 12.33 13.76
N SER A 95 6.67 12.43 12.80
CA SER A 95 5.99 13.69 12.45
C SER A 95 5.01 14.16 13.52
N ASP A 96 4.29 13.24 14.18
CA ASP A 96 3.44 13.56 15.32
C ASP A 96 4.28 14.09 16.48
N ASN A 97 5.48 13.55 16.68
CA ASN A 97 6.44 14.11 17.63
C ASN A 97 7.00 15.48 17.19
N ARG A 98 7.06 15.79 15.89
CA ARG A 98 7.46 17.11 15.38
C ARG A 98 6.43 18.21 15.63
N HIS A 99 5.17 17.88 15.94
CA HIS A 99 4.19 18.89 16.37
C HIS A 99 4.47 19.42 17.79
N ARG A 100 5.49 18.87 18.48
CA ARG A 100 6.07 19.46 19.70
C ARG A 100 7.30 20.33 19.40
N TRP A 101 7.47 20.84 18.17
CA TRP A 101 8.34 21.99 17.93
C TRP A 101 7.70 23.24 18.56
N GLN A 102 7.88 23.39 19.86
CA GLN A 102 7.78 24.71 20.46
C GLN A 102 8.99 25.50 19.96
N PRO A 103 8.81 26.72 19.41
CA PRO A 103 9.96 27.57 19.13
C PRO A 103 10.82 27.66 20.40
N PRO A 104 12.15 27.59 20.27
CA PRO A 104 13.02 27.69 21.43
C PRO A 104 12.72 29.01 22.14
N LYS A 105 12.30 28.93 23.41
CA LYS A 105 11.97 30.12 24.20
C LYS A 105 13.19 31.03 24.23
N VAL A 106 13.02 32.25 23.71
CA VAL A 106 14.07 33.28 23.76
C VAL A 106 13.75 34.18 24.94
N TYR A 107 14.71 34.35 25.83
CA TYR A 107 14.62 35.29 26.93
C TYR A 107 15.39 36.54 26.56
N SER A 108 14.81 37.70 26.84
CA SER A 108 15.46 38.98 26.72
C SER A 108 15.52 39.65 28.09
N CYS A 109 16.71 40.10 28.48
CA CYS A 109 16.94 40.80 29.73
C CYS A 109 17.42 42.22 29.46
N ILE A 110 16.94 43.16 30.26
CA ILE A 110 17.28 44.57 30.19
C ILE A 110 17.86 44.99 31.55
N ILE A 111 18.93 45.78 31.51
CA ILE A 111 19.53 46.43 32.67
C ILE A 111 19.47 47.93 32.41
N GLU A 112 18.65 48.65 33.18
CA GLU A 112 18.63 50.11 33.13
C GLU A 112 19.71 50.64 34.06
N THR A 113 20.57 51.54 33.56
CA THR A 113 21.53 52.25 34.40
C THR A 113 21.26 53.75 34.31
N LYS A 114 21.40 54.46 35.43
CA LYS A 114 21.10 55.90 35.51
C LYS A 114 22.05 56.80 34.72
N MET A 115 23.17 56.26 34.26
CA MET A 115 24.28 57.01 33.65
C MET A 115 24.46 56.68 32.17
N ASP A 116 24.50 55.40 31.82
CA ASP A 116 24.99 54.93 30.52
C ASP A 116 23.90 54.29 29.66
N GLY A 117 22.63 54.46 30.05
CA GLY A 117 21.47 53.98 29.32
C GLY A 117 21.09 52.54 29.66
N THR A 118 20.42 51.88 28.72
CA THR A 118 19.87 50.52 28.89
C THR A 118 20.73 49.49 28.16
N PHE A 119 21.05 48.38 28.83
CA PHE A 119 21.82 47.27 28.27
C PHE A 119 20.92 46.07 28.04
N TYR A 120 21.12 45.42 26.90
CA TYR A 120 20.27 44.34 26.42
C TYR A 120 21.04 43.03 26.27
N GLY A 121 20.41 41.91 26.63
CA GLY A 121 20.98 40.58 26.42
C GLY A 121 19.90 39.54 26.10
N GLU A 122 20.17 38.72 25.08
CA GLU A 122 19.31 37.60 24.68
C GLU A 122 19.95 36.26 24.98
N GLY A 123 19.13 35.25 25.23
CA GLY A 123 19.59 33.88 25.33
C GLY A 123 18.46 32.85 25.36
N HIS A 124 18.80 31.59 25.05
CA HIS A 124 17.86 30.46 25.10
C HIS A 124 17.52 30.00 26.53
N SER A 125 18.06 30.67 27.54
CA SER A 125 17.72 30.49 28.95
C SER A 125 17.81 31.82 29.67
N LEU A 126 17.03 31.99 30.75
CA LEU A 126 17.05 33.20 31.58
C LEU A 126 18.46 33.53 32.09
N ILE A 127 19.24 32.50 32.45
CA ILE A 127 20.62 32.67 32.92
C ILE A 127 21.52 33.16 31.78
N ALA A 128 21.39 32.61 30.58
CA ALA A 128 22.17 33.02 29.42
C ALA A 128 21.86 34.47 29.02
N ALA A 129 20.58 34.84 28.98
CA ALA A 129 20.14 36.21 28.69
C ALA A 129 20.64 37.20 29.74
N ARG A 130 20.56 36.83 31.03
CA ARG A 130 21.06 37.66 32.13
C ARG A 130 22.57 37.82 32.11
N ALA A 131 23.31 36.75 31.81
CA ALA A 131 24.76 36.80 31.66
C ALA A 131 25.15 37.68 30.47
N ALA A 132 24.45 37.57 29.34
CA ALA A 132 24.67 38.40 28.16
C ALA A 132 24.44 39.90 28.48
N ALA A 133 23.34 40.24 29.16
CA ALA A 133 23.03 41.62 29.53
C ALA A 133 24.08 42.19 30.51
N LYS A 134 24.49 41.41 31.52
CA LYS A 134 25.54 41.82 32.46
C LYS A 134 26.90 42.02 31.78
N ASN A 135 27.29 41.08 30.91
CA ASN A 135 28.53 41.19 30.15
C ASN A 135 28.51 42.41 29.22
N ALA A 136 27.35 42.78 28.68
CA ALA A 136 27.21 44.00 27.87
C ALA A 136 27.41 45.26 28.74
N CYS A 137 26.81 45.30 29.93
CA CYS A 137 26.95 46.41 30.87
C CYS A 137 28.39 46.57 31.41
N GLU A 138 29.07 45.48 31.77
CA GLU A 138 30.43 45.52 32.32
C GLU A 138 31.49 45.92 31.27
N LYS A 139 31.18 45.75 29.98
CA LYS A 139 32.05 46.19 28.88
C LYS A 139 32.01 47.70 28.66
N SER A 140 30.86 48.32 28.90
CA SER A 140 30.64 49.76 28.69
C SER A 140 30.88 50.58 29.95
N THR A 141 30.65 50.01 31.14
CA THR A 141 30.61 50.76 32.40
C THR A 141 31.37 50.04 33.51
N SER A 142 31.59 50.73 34.64
CA SER A 142 32.18 50.08 35.82
C SER A 142 31.20 49.08 36.44
N SER A 143 31.71 47.95 36.94
CA SER A 143 30.94 46.87 37.58
C SER A 143 30.04 47.30 38.74
N PHE A 144 30.20 48.52 39.25
CA PHE A 144 29.35 49.09 40.29
C PHE A 144 27.93 49.36 39.78
N TRP A 145 27.78 49.82 38.54
CA TRP A 145 26.49 50.19 37.94
C TRP A 145 25.71 48.98 37.41
N CYS A 146 26.40 47.88 37.10
CA CYS A 146 25.79 46.64 36.61
C CYS A 146 25.20 45.73 37.70
N ARG A 147 25.10 46.24 38.95
CA ARG A 147 24.53 45.49 40.09
C ARG A 147 23.02 45.66 40.23
N GLU A 148 22.41 46.60 39.52
CA GLU A 148 20.97 46.86 39.58
C GLU A 148 20.14 45.66 39.09
N GLU A 149 18.86 45.69 39.47
CA GLU A 149 17.89 44.63 39.24
C GLU A 149 17.72 44.39 37.73
N VAL A 150 17.85 43.13 37.29
CA VAL A 150 17.76 42.77 35.87
C VAL A 150 16.35 42.31 35.60
N GLU A 151 15.62 43.07 34.78
CA GLU A 151 14.28 42.68 34.33
C GLU A 151 14.43 41.76 33.11
N CYS A 152 13.80 40.60 33.16
CA CYS A 152 13.88 39.59 32.10
C CYS A 152 12.49 39.12 31.72
N ASP A 153 12.18 39.23 30.44
CA ASP A 153 10.95 38.70 29.86
C ASP A 153 11.23 37.50 28.98
N SER A 154 10.28 36.57 28.95
CA SER A 154 10.25 35.53 27.92
C SER A 154 9.51 36.09 26.71
N ASN A 155 10.21 36.30 25.61
CA ASN A 155 9.57 36.55 24.34
C ASN A 155 8.94 35.23 23.88
N VAL A 156 7.60 35.17 23.97
CA VAL A 156 6.78 34.03 23.52
C VAL A 156 6.47 34.18 22.04
#